data_AF-A0A969JUF3-F1
#
_entry.id   AF-A0A969JUF3-F1
#
_cell.length_a   1.000
_cell.length_b   1.000
_cell.length_c   1.000
_cell.angle_alpha   90.00
_cell.angle_beta   90.00
_cell.angle_gamma   90.00
#
_symmetry.space_group_name_H-M   'P 1'
#
loop_
_entity.id
_entity.type
_entity.pdbx_description
1 polymer ?
#
loop_
_entity_poly.entity_id
_entity_poly.type
_entity_poly.pdbx_seq_one_letter_code
_entity_poly.pdbx_strand_id
1 'polypeptide(L)' 'VYRSCFADGRPAPIHLLDGLPDEVVLARDAQGRVVAVKSTVVAGFVCADCFYTREQAARLTANT' A
#
# COMPACT_ATOMS: atom_id res chain seq x y z
N VAL A 1 4.60 -7.59 3.50
CA VAL A 1 4.27 -6.15 3.32
C VAL A 1 4.72 -5.75 1.93
N TYR A 2 3.87 -5.09 1.15
CA TYR A 2 4.22 -4.60 -0.18
C TYR A 2 4.61 -3.13 -0.11
N ARG A 3 5.75 -2.76 -0.72
CA ARG A 3 6.14 -1.35 -0.83
C ARG A 3 5.20 -0.67 -1.81
N SER A 4 4.71 0.51 -1.46
CA SER A 4 3.92 1.31 -2.39
C SER A 4 4.84 1.91 -3.46
N CYS A 5 4.56 1.57 -4.71
CA CYS A 5 5.31 1.99 -5.88
C CYS A 5 4.36 2.47 -6.97
N PHE A 6 4.88 3.31 -7.87
CA PHE A 6 4.28 3.54 -9.18
C PHE A 6 4.30 2.22 -9.99
N ALA A 7 3.54 2.19 -11.10
CA ALA A 7 3.49 1.04 -12.01
C ALA A 7 4.88 0.61 -12.53
N ASP A 8 5.83 1.55 -12.61
CA ASP A 8 7.21 1.31 -13.05
C ASP A 8 8.15 0.79 -11.93
N GLY A 9 7.62 0.55 -10.73
CA GLY A 9 8.36 0.04 -9.58
C GLY A 9 9.08 1.10 -8.75
N ARG A 10 9.11 2.38 -9.19
CA ARG A 10 9.70 3.45 -8.36
C ARG A 10 8.87 3.67 -7.09
N PRO A 11 9.50 3.92 -5.93
CA PRO A 11 8.78 4.19 -4.69
C PRO A 11 7.80 5.37 -4.84
N ALA A 12 6.59 5.19 -4.31
CA ALA A 12 5.58 6.24 -4.29
C ALA A 12 5.66 7.03 -2.98
N PRO A 13 5.42 8.36 -2.99
CA PRO A 13 5.39 9.17 -1.78
C PRO A 13 4.09 9.01 -0.97
N ILE A 14 3.08 8.35 -1.54
CA ILE A 14 1.76 8.09 -0.96
C ILE A 14 1.33 6.66 -1.27
N HIS A 15 0.29 6.15 -0.59
CA HIS A 15 -0.29 4.85 -0.89
C HIS A 15 -0.92 4.81 -2.29
N LEU A 16 -0.24 4.18 -3.22
CA LEU A 16 -0.71 3.80 -4.55
C LEU A 16 -0.88 2.28 -4.66
N LEU A 17 -1.78 1.86 -5.54
CA LEU A 17 -2.06 0.45 -5.84
C LEU A 17 -1.29 -0.05 -7.08
N ASP A 18 -0.79 0.86 -7.92
CA ASP A 18 -0.28 0.57 -9.26
C ASP A 18 0.88 -0.43 -9.28
N GLY A 19 1.78 -0.36 -8.29
CA GLY A 19 2.91 -1.27 -8.13
C GLY A 19 2.62 -2.56 -7.36
N LEU A 20 1.37 -2.86 -7.03
CA LEU A 20 1.02 -4.12 -6.35
C LEU A 20 1.19 -5.32 -7.30
N PRO A 21 1.69 -6.46 -6.78
CA PRO A 21 1.81 -7.68 -7.57
C PRO A 21 0.44 -8.30 -7.84
N ASP A 22 0.33 -9.04 -8.94
CA ASP A 22 -0.95 -9.60 -9.40
C ASP A 22 -1.57 -10.58 -8.39
N GLU A 23 -0.77 -11.19 -7.51
CA GLU A 23 -1.25 -12.08 -6.45
C GLU A 23 -2.23 -11.42 -5.46
N VAL A 24 -2.25 -10.08 -5.34
CA VAL A 24 -3.19 -9.33 -4.49
C VAL A 24 -4.13 -8.42 -5.26
N VAL A 25 -3.94 -8.28 -6.58
CA VAL A 25 -4.82 -7.50 -7.47
C VAL A 25 -5.96 -8.38 -7.94
N LEU A 26 -7.19 -7.87 -7.88
CA LEU A 26 -8.38 -8.56 -8.37
C LEU A 26 -8.81 -8.09 -9.76
N ALA A 27 -8.59 -6.81 -10.08
CA ALA A 27 -8.94 -6.25 -11.38
C ALA A 27 -8.08 -5.03 -11.74
N ARG A 28 -7.84 -4.88 -13.04
CA ARG A 28 -7.28 -3.68 -13.66
C ARG A 28 -8.26 -3.12 -14.69
N ASP A 29 -8.29 -1.81 -14.89
CA ASP A 29 -9.06 -1.18 -15.96
C ASP A 29 -8.41 -1.39 -17.34
N ALA A 30 -9.05 -0.89 -18.41
CA ALA A 30 -8.55 -1.02 -19.77
C ALA A 30 -7.21 -0.29 -20.01
N GLN A 31 -6.81 0.61 -19.11
CA GLN A 31 -5.52 1.32 -19.14
C GLN A 31 -4.47 0.64 -18.25
N GLY A 32 -4.81 -0.50 -17.62
CA GLY A 32 -3.91 -1.27 -16.77
C GLY A 32 -3.82 -0.78 -15.31
N ARG A 33 -4.63 0.22 -14.92
CA ARG A 33 -4.64 0.74 -13.54
C ARG A 33 -5.36 -0.23 -12.63
N VAL A 34 -4.83 -0.44 -11.42
CA VAL A 34 -5.46 -1.29 -10.42
C VAL A 34 -6.74 -0.61 -9.93
N VAL A 35 -7.88 -1.31 -10.08
CA VAL A 35 -9.20 -0.82 -9.63
C VAL A 35 -9.80 -1.66 -8.52
N ALA A 36 -9.27 -2.86 -8.27
CA ALA A 36 -9.69 -3.71 -7.16
C ALA A 36 -8.53 -4.56 -6.63
N VAL A 37 -8.48 -4.74 -5.32
CA VAL A 37 -7.49 -5.58 -4.61
C VAL A 37 -8.21 -6.50 -3.63
N LYS A 38 -7.54 -7.56 -3.18
CA LYS A 38 -8.06 -8.44 -2.13
C LYS A 38 -8.42 -7.63 -0.88
N SER A 39 -9.53 -7.97 -0.23
CA SER A 39 -9.99 -7.29 1.00
C SER A 39 -9.00 -7.42 2.18
N THR A 40 -8.06 -8.34 2.10
CA THR A 40 -6.98 -8.52 3.07
C THR A 40 -5.83 -7.51 2.92
N VAL A 41 -5.82 -6.69 1.86
CA VAL A 41 -4.83 -5.61 1.70
C VAL A 41 -5.18 -4.44 2.60
N VAL A 42 -4.26 -4.07 3.50
CA VAL A 42 -4.42 -2.97 4.45
C VAL A 42 -3.36 -1.90 4.22
N ALA A 43 -3.77 -0.64 4.12
CA ALA A 43 -2.85 0.50 4.02
C ALA A 43 -2.20 0.78 5.39
N GLY A 44 -0.88 1.00 5.38
CA GLY A 44 -0.11 1.22 6.60
C GLY A 44 1.31 1.73 6.35
N PHE A 45 2.12 1.72 7.40
CA PHE A 45 3.49 2.21 7.42
C PHE A 45 4.43 1.13 7.93
N VAL A 46 5.69 1.17 7.49
CA VAL A 46 6.75 0.32 8.03
C VAL A 46 7.71 1.20 8.82
N CYS A 47 7.93 0.88 10.08
CA CYS A 47 8.94 1.52 10.92
C CYS A 47 9.70 0.42 11.67
N ALA A 48 11.04 0.42 11.58
CA ALA A 48 11.90 -0.62 12.16
C ALA A 48 11.41 -2.05 11.84
N ASP A 49 11.11 -2.31 10.56
CA ASP A 49 10.59 -3.58 10.02
C ASP A 49 9.23 -4.05 10.58
N CYS A 50 8.59 -3.25 11.43
CA CYS A 50 7.25 -3.48 11.93
C CYS A 50 6.21 -2.76 11.05
N PHE A 51 5.13 -3.48 10.71
CA PHE A 51 3.97 -2.89 10.04
C PHE A 51 3.02 -2.25 11.05
N TYR A 52 2.59 -1.04 10.75
CA TYR A 52 1.59 -0.29 11.51
C TYR A 52 0.42 0.08 10.61
N THR A 53 -0.81 -0.16 11.05
CA THR A 53 -1.97 0.44 10.39
C THR A 53 -1.93 1.96 10.54
N ARG A 54 -2.73 2.67 9.73
CA ARG A 54 -2.84 4.13 9.84
C ARG A 54 -3.27 4.57 11.24
N GLU A 55 -4.18 3.84 11.87
CA GLU A 55 -4.66 4.12 13.23
C GLU A 55 -3.56 3.91 14.28
N GLN A 56 -2.76 2.84 14.14
CA GLN A 56 -1.63 2.59 15.04
C GLN A 56 -0.55 3.68 14.89
N ALA A 57 -0.21 4.04 13.64
CA ALA A 57 0.76 5.09 13.36
C ALA A 57 0.31 6.45 13.93
N ALA A 58 -0.97 6.81 13.75
CA ALA A 58 -1.52 8.06 14.29
C ALA A 58 -1.42 8.14 15.82
N ARG A 59 -1.63 7.02 16.53
CA ARG A 59 -1.47 6.95 17.99
C ARG A 59 -0.02 7.12 18.43
N LEU A 60 0.93 6.60 17.66
CA LEU A 60 2.36 6.75 17.95
C LEU A 60 2.83 8.20 17.76
N THR A 61 2.35 8.87 16.71
CA THR A 61 2.70 10.28 16.45
C THR A 61 2.03 11.26 17.42
N ALA A 62 0.88 10.89 18.01
CA ALA A 62 0.20 11.75 18.99
C ALA A 62 0.89 11.77 20.36
N ASN A 63 1.79 10.83 20.61
CA ASN A 63 2.50 10.65 21.89
C ASN A 63 4.00 11.01 21.80
N THR A 64 4.44 11.62 20.70
CA THR A 64 5.83 12.11 20.50
C THR A 64 5.83 13.63 20.53
#